data_AF-A0A4U2YT16-F1
#
_entry.id   AF-A0A4U2YT16-F1
#
_cell.length_a   1.000
_cell.length_b   1.000
_cell.length_c   1.000
_cell.angle_alpha   90.00
_cell.angle_beta   90.00
_cell.angle_gamma   90.00
#
_symmetry.space_group_name_H-M   'P 1'
#
loop_
_entity.id
_entity.type
_entity.pdbx_description
1 polymer ?
#
loop_
_entity_poly.entity_id
_entity_poly.type
_entity_poly.pdbx_seq_one_letter_code
_entity_poly.pdbx_strand_id
1 'polypeptide(L)'
;MLLDEFWGPLPQQVVRVSNFYFDAHGDVADRWIVCHEVGHALGLVHRTAAEGCMWNGSGIRSSVDYTPHDRAHLGANWDQEARHIGAG
;
A
#
# COMPACT_ATOMS: atom_id res chain seq x y z
N MET A 1 11.29 -11.29 35.98
CA MET A 1 10.38 -12.08 35.13
C MET A 1 10.38 -11.37 33.79
N LEU A 2 11.12 -11.93 32.82
CA LEU A 2 11.42 -11.33 31.53
C LEU A 2 10.30 -11.66 30.53
N LEU A 3 9.88 -10.69 29.72
CA LEU A 3 8.79 -10.77 28.74
C LEU A 3 9.32 -11.30 27.41
N ASP A 4 9.80 -12.53 27.42
CA ASP A 4 10.57 -13.08 26.31
C ASP A 4 9.80 -14.19 25.57
N GLU A 5 8.51 -14.05 25.27
CA GLU A 5 7.78 -15.11 24.54
C GLU A 5 6.40 -14.64 24.03
N PHE A 6 6.34 -13.98 22.86
CA PHE A 6 5.21 -14.10 21.91
C PHE A 6 5.51 -13.42 20.56
N TRP A 7 6.50 -13.91 19.84
CA TRP A 7 6.68 -13.54 18.42
C TRP A 7 6.65 -14.80 17.56
N GLY A 8 5.50 -15.48 17.54
CA GLY A 8 5.20 -16.35 16.40
C GLY A 8 5.21 -15.54 15.11
N PRO A 9 5.39 -16.16 13.93
CA PRO A 9 5.30 -15.43 12.67
C PRO A 9 3.96 -14.69 12.62
N LEU A 10 4.02 -13.38 12.41
CA LEU A 10 2.81 -12.57 12.22
C LEU A 10 1.99 -13.20 11.08
N PRO A 11 0.65 -13.15 11.16
CA PRO A 11 -0.19 -13.64 10.07
C PRO A 11 0.21 -12.93 8.77
N GLN A 12 0.72 -13.70 7.81
CA GLN A 12 1.08 -13.17 6.51
C GLN A 12 -0.19 -12.88 5.72
N GLN A 13 -0.37 -11.63 5.31
CA GLN A 13 -1.37 -11.28 4.30
C GLN A 13 -0.77 -11.46 2.91
N VAL A 14 -1.53 -12.09 2.01
CA VAL A 14 -1.13 -12.28 0.60
C VAL A 14 -1.97 -11.35 -0.26
N VAL A 15 -1.33 -10.38 -0.91
CA VAL A 15 -1.95 -9.51 -1.90
C VAL A 15 -1.68 -10.10 -3.28
N ARG A 16 -2.75 -10.38 -4.04
CA ARG A 16 -2.66 -10.87 -5.42
C ARG A 16 -2.98 -9.71 -6.36
N VAL A 17 -2.03 -9.37 -7.22
CA VAL A 17 -2.15 -8.26 -8.18
C VAL A 17 -2.15 -8.83 -9.59
N SER A 18 -3.06 -8.33 -10.43
CA SER A 18 -3.09 -8.61 -11.87
C SER A 18 -2.59 -7.40 -12.64
N ASN A 19 -1.55 -7.58 -13.45
CA ASN A 19 -0.93 -6.53 -14.27
C ASN A 19 -1.27 -6.64 -15.76
N PHE A 20 -2.10 -7.61 -16.19
CA PHE A 20 -2.37 -7.92 -17.60
C PHE A 20 -2.65 -6.70 -18.50
N TYR A 21 -3.41 -5.71 -18.02
CA TYR A 21 -3.72 -4.50 -18.79
C TYR A 21 -2.46 -3.67 -19.12
N PHE A 22 -1.42 -3.80 -18.31
CA PHE A 22 -0.20 -3.03 -18.35
C PHE A 22 1.02 -3.79 -18.90
N ASP A 23 0.87 -5.09 -19.22
CA ASP A 23 1.97 -5.96 -19.70
C ASP A 23 2.74 -5.36 -20.89
N ALA A 24 2.03 -4.66 -21.79
CA ALA A 24 2.64 -4.02 -22.97
C ALA A 24 3.65 -2.91 -22.62
N HIS A 25 3.70 -2.48 -21.37
CA HIS A 25 4.57 -1.42 -20.89
C HIS A 25 5.74 -1.92 -20.02
N GLY A 26 5.87 -3.24 -19.86
CA GLY A 26 7.00 -3.91 -19.21
C GLY A 26 7.20 -3.56 -17.74
N ASP A 27 8.42 -3.77 -17.24
CA ASP A 27 8.78 -3.68 -15.82
C ASP A 27 8.38 -2.38 -15.11
N VAL A 28 8.36 -1.26 -15.84
CA VAL A 28 7.97 0.04 -15.28
C VAL A 28 6.51 0.01 -14.82
N ALA A 29 5.66 -0.62 -15.63
CA ALA A 29 4.24 -0.72 -15.34
C ALA A 29 3.94 -1.74 -14.26
N ASP A 30 4.68 -2.85 -14.25
CA ASP A 30 4.59 -3.87 -13.20
C ASP A 30 4.91 -3.27 -11.82
N ARG A 31 5.98 -2.49 -11.73
CA ARG A 31 6.34 -1.82 -10.47
C ARG A 31 5.29 -0.79 -10.06
N TRP A 32 4.77 -0.03 -11.02
CA TRP A 32 3.74 0.96 -10.74
C TRP A 32 2.43 0.33 -10.27
N ILE A 33 1.92 -0.69 -10.97
CA ILE A 33 0.65 -1.33 -10.61
C ILE A 33 0.76 -2.10 -9.28
N VAL A 34 1.89 -2.77 -9.03
CA VAL A 34 2.13 -3.39 -7.72
C VAL A 34 2.11 -2.34 -6.61
N CYS A 35 2.76 -1.18 -6.82
CA CYS A 35 2.71 -0.10 -5.84
C CYS A 35 1.29 0.45 -5.62
N HIS A 36 0.51 0.61 -6.71
CA HIS A 36 -0.87 1.08 -6.67
C HIS A 36 -1.76 0.14 -5.85
N GLU A 37 -1.75 -1.15 -6.17
CA GLU A 37 -2.62 -2.14 -5.55
C GLU A 37 -2.21 -2.47 -4.11
N VAL A 38 -0.90 -2.46 -3.80
CA VAL A 38 -0.44 -2.53 -2.40
C VAL A 38 -0.96 -1.33 -1.62
N GLY A 39 -1.04 -0.15 -2.23
CA GLY A 39 -1.62 1.04 -1.59
C GLY A 39 -3.07 0.81 -1.18
N HIS A 40 -3.88 0.21 -2.06
CA HIS A 40 -5.25 -0.20 -1.73
C HIS A 40 -5.32 -1.24 -0.62
N ALA A 41 -4.43 -2.23 -0.62
CA ALA A 41 -4.34 -3.22 0.47
C ALA A 41 -3.99 -2.57 1.81
N LEU A 42 -3.25 -1.44 1.79
CA LEU A 42 -2.94 -0.62 2.96
C LEU A 42 -4.03 0.43 3.29
N GLY A 43 -5.19 0.38 2.63
CA GLY A 43 -6.32 1.28 2.89
C GLY A 43 -6.20 2.67 2.24
N LEU A 44 -5.28 2.87 1.30
CA LEU A 44 -5.25 4.09 0.50
C LEU A 44 -6.30 4.06 -0.59
N VAL A 45 -6.74 5.25 -0.98
CA VAL A 45 -7.69 5.45 -2.08
C VAL A 45 -7.05 6.20 -3.23
N HIS A 46 -7.68 6.09 -4.40
CA HIS A 46 -7.30 6.81 -5.60
C HIS A 46 -7.09 8.31 -5.38
N ARG A 47 -6.10 8.85 -6.10
CA ARG A 47 -5.82 10.28 -6.23
C ARG A 47 -6.11 10.75 -7.65
N THR A 48 -6.68 11.93 -7.75
CA THR A 48 -6.89 12.64 -9.02
C THR A 48 -5.64 13.41 -9.46
N ALA A 49 -4.81 13.82 -8.49
CA ALA A 49 -3.51 14.44 -8.76
C ALA A 49 -2.59 13.44 -9.46
N ALA A 50 -1.91 13.91 -10.51
CA ALA A 50 -1.13 13.08 -11.41
C ALA A 50 0.27 12.73 -10.85
N GLU A 51 0.29 12.22 -9.61
CA GLU A 51 1.47 12.06 -8.76
C GLU A 51 1.43 10.75 -7.97
N GLY A 52 2.60 10.13 -7.81
CA GLY A 52 2.79 8.92 -7.00
C GLY A 52 2.04 7.69 -7.49
N CYS A 53 2.05 6.65 -6.65
CA CYS A 53 1.42 5.37 -6.99
C CYS A 53 -0.11 5.44 -7.02
N MET A 54 -0.73 6.27 -6.17
CA MET A 54 -2.19 6.26 -6.01
C MET A 54 -2.95 7.02 -7.09
N TRP A 55 -2.28 7.54 -8.12
CA TRP A 55 -2.94 8.26 -9.22
C TRP A 55 -3.92 7.35 -9.98
N ASN A 56 -5.12 7.87 -10.29
CA ASN A 56 -6.21 7.14 -10.95
C ASN A 56 -6.30 7.35 -12.48
N GLY A 57 -5.23 7.87 -13.09
CA GLY A 57 -5.19 8.09 -14.53
C GLY A 57 -5.04 6.79 -15.33
N SER A 58 -5.41 6.83 -16.61
CA SER A 58 -5.34 5.70 -17.53
C SER A 58 -3.93 5.37 -18.05
N GLY A 59 -2.88 5.88 -17.40
CA GLY A 59 -1.50 5.77 -17.86
C GLY A 59 -0.57 5.37 -16.74
N ILE A 60 0.63 4.91 -17.11
CA ILE A 60 1.65 4.47 -16.16
C ILE A 60 2.53 5.65 -15.76
N ARG A 61 2.91 5.68 -14.49
CA ARG A 61 3.93 6.59 -13.98
C ARG A 61 5.22 5.83 -13.73
N SER A 62 6.34 6.48 -14.04
CA SER A 62 7.66 5.94 -13.70
C SER A 62 8.00 6.07 -12.22
N SER A 63 7.33 6.98 -11.49
CA SER A 63 7.45 7.09 -10.03
C SER A 63 6.64 5.99 -9.36
N VAL A 64 7.30 5.27 -8.46
CA VAL A 64 6.75 4.17 -7.66
C VAL A 64 6.79 4.52 -6.17
N ASP A 65 6.57 5.81 -5.88
CA ASP A 65 6.63 6.36 -4.53
C ASP A 65 5.23 6.71 -4.03
N TYR A 66 4.96 6.36 -2.77
CA TYR A 66 3.88 6.99 -2.01
C TYR A 66 4.30 8.42 -1.68
N THR A 67 3.50 9.39 -2.07
CA THR A 67 3.76 10.81 -1.81
C THR A 67 3.68 11.13 -0.30
N PRO A 68 4.15 12.31 0.16
CA PRO A 68 3.91 12.74 1.53
C PRO A 68 2.43 12.70 1.95
N HIS A 69 1.51 13.01 1.02
CA HIS A 69 0.07 12.92 1.25
C HIS A 69 -0.37 11.47 1.52
N ASP A 70 0.08 10.51 0.72
CA ASP A 70 -0.29 9.10 0.86
C ASP A 70 0.22 8.54 2.19
N ARG A 71 1.46 8.86 2.56
CA ARG A 71 2.05 8.45 3.84
C ARG A 71 1.32 9.04 5.05
N ALA A 72 0.80 10.26 4.93
CA ALA A 72 0.00 10.86 5.99
C ALA A 72 -1.31 10.09 6.23
N HIS A 73 -1.97 9.61 5.16
CA HIS A 73 -3.17 8.78 5.27
C HIS A 73 -2.88 7.37 5.78
N LEU A 74 -1.74 6.77 5.41
CA LEU A 74 -1.31 5.49 5.99
C LEU A 74 -1.18 5.58 7.52
N GLY A 75 -0.52 6.63 8.03
CA GLY A 75 -0.40 6.87 9.47
C GLY A 75 -1.77 7.04 10.15
N ALA A 76 -2.68 7.79 9.52
CA ALA A 76 -4.03 7.98 10.04
C ALA A 76 -4.86 6.68 10.10
N ASN A 77 -4.65 5.76 9.15
CA ASN A 77 -5.34 4.45 9.12
C ASN A 77 -4.77 3.50 10.19
N TRP A 78 -3.45 3.45 10.37
CA TRP A 78 -2.82 2.57 11.37
C TRP A 78 -2.95 3.07 12.80
N ASP A 79 -2.92 4.38 13.03
CA ASP A 79 -3.13 4.97 14.35
C ASP A 79 -4.58 4.77 14.84
N GLN A 80 -5.54 4.56 13.92
CA GLN A 80 -6.91 4.17 14.27
C GLN A 80 -7.00 2.71 14.72
N GLU A 81 -6.29 1.79 14.06
CA GLU A 81 -6.25 0.38 14.47
C GLU A 81 -5.49 0.18 15.80
N ALA A 82 -4.39 0.90 16.03
CA ALA A 82 -3.66 0.84 17.31
C ALA A 82 -4.54 1.22 18.52
N ARG A 83 -5.54 2.10 18.33
CA ARG A 83 -6.53 2.46 19.36
C ARG A 83 -7.58 1.37 19.61
N HIS A 84 -7.79 0.45 18.67
CA HIS A 84 -8.73 -0.66 18.84
C HIS A 84 -8.08 -1.92 19.44
N ILE A 85 -6.76 -2.06 19.36
CA ILE A 85 -6.02 -3.20 19.93
C ILE A 85 -5.56 -2.92 21.37
N GLY A 86 -5.54 -1.65 21.81
CA GLY A 86 -5.12 -1.23 23.16
C GLY A 86 -6.25 -1.04 24.18
N ALA A 87 -7.49 -1.46 23.87
CA ALA A 87 -8.63 -1.40 24.78
C ALA A 87 -9.07 -2.82 25.15
N GLY A 88 -8.24 -3.51 25.94
CA GLY A 88 -8.52 -4.82 26.52
C GLY A 88 -7.81 -4.97 27.85
#